data_AF-V9G9K0-F1
#
_entry.id   AF-V9G9K0-F1
#
_cell.length_a   1.000
_cell.length_b   1.000
_cell.length_c   1.000
_cell.angle_alpha   90.00
_cell.angle_beta   90.00
_cell.angle_gamma   90.00
#
_symmetry.space_group_name_H-M   'P 1'
#
loop_
_entity.id
_entity.type
_entity.pdbx_description
1 polymer ?
#
loop_
_entity_poly.entity_id
_entity_poly.type
_entity_poly.pdbx_seq_one_letter_code
_entity_poly.pdbx_strand_id
1 'polypeptide(L)'
;MHTIFDSTTDSFQEFHDRFVADVDLYKSTGQLFPNSPIPEHVVNISMIPWTSFTGFNLNVNTDFMLDNLQLSLSFFNRTKGFLF
;
A
#
# COMPACT_ATOMS: atom_id res chain seq x y z
N MET A 1 3.28 0.00 10.18
CA MET A 1 2.91 -0.08 8.76
C MET A 1 2.38 -1.48 8.54
N HIS A 2 1.13 -1.61 8.10
CA HIS A 2 0.49 -2.90 7.82
C HIS A 2 0.28 -2.99 6.31
N THR A 3 0.55 -4.15 5.72
CA THR A 3 0.25 -4.43 4.31
C THR A 3 -1.01 -5.26 4.24
N ILE A 4 -2.01 -4.77 3.54
CA ILE A 4 -3.30 -5.46 3.34
C ILE A 4 -3.40 -5.80 1.85
N PHE A 5 -3.63 -7.07 1.56
CA PHE A 5 -3.91 -7.56 0.21
C PHE A 5 -5.41 -7.64 -0.07
N ASP A 6 -5.84 -7.18 -1.25
CA ASP A 6 -7.20 -7.39 -1.75
C ASP A 6 -7.15 -7.68 -3.26
N SER A 7 -8.17 -8.38 -3.77
CA SER A 7 -8.31 -8.67 -5.19
C SER A 7 -8.84 -7.46 -5.96
N THR A 8 -8.42 -7.31 -7.21
CA THR A 8 -8.96 -6.27 -8.09
C THR A 8 -10.41 -6.58 -8.48
N THR A 9 -11.22 -5.54 -8.61
CA THR A 9 -12.59 -5.59 -9.14
C THR A 9 -12.77 -4.44 -10.14
N ASP A 10 -13.69 -4.61 -11.09
CA ASP A 10 -14.03 -3.58 -12.07
C ASP A 10 -14.86 -2.44 -11.46
N SER A 11 -15.41 -2.64 -10.26
CA SER A 11 -16.19 -1.63 -9.53
C SER A 11 -15.33 -0.92 -8.48
N PHE A 12 -15.07 0.37 -8.70
CA PHE A 12 -14.39 1.19 -7.69
C PHE A 12 -15.11 1.18 -6.34
N GLN A 13 -16.44 1.22 -6.33
CA GLN A 13 -17.21 1.23 -5.10
C GLN A 13 -17.02 -0.06 -4.30
N GLU A 14 -17.09 -1.21 -4.97
CA GLU A 14 -16.87 -2.51 -4.34
C GLU A 14 -15.44 -2.65 -3.81
N PHE A 15 -14.45 -2.18 -4.57
CA PHE A 15 -13.07 -2.13 -4.09
C PHE A 15 -12.93 -1.25 -2.85
N HIS A 16 -13.53 -0.05 -2.88
CA HIS A 16 -13.43 0.90 -1.79
C HIS A 16 -14.08 0.39 -0.50
N ASP A 17 -15.28 -0.18 -0.60
CA ASP A 17 -16.03 -0.68 0.55
C ASP A 17 -15.29 -1.85 1.22
N ARG A 18 -14.72 -2.78 0.42
CA ARG A 18 -13.87 -3.88 0.93
C ARG A 18 -12.60 -3.36 1.57
N PHE A 19 -11.89 -2.45 0.90
CA PHE A 19 -10.66 -1.86 1.42
C PHE A 19 -10.87 -1.18 2.79
N VAL A 20 -11.93 -0.40 2.94
CA VAL A 20 -12.26 0.26 4.22
C VAL A 20 -12.56 -0.77 5.31
N ALA A 21 -13.33 -1.81 4.99
CA ALA A 21 -13.63 -2.89 5.92
C ALA A 21 -12.36 -3.62 6.39
N ASP A 22 -11.44 -3.93 5.47
CA ASP A 22 -10.18 -4.60 5.80
C ASP A 22 -9.25 -3.72 6.65
N VAL A 23 -9.18 -2.42 6.34
CA VAL A 23 -8.43 -1.46 7.17
C VAL A 23 -8.97 -1.44 8.60
N ASP A 24 -10.29 -1.41 8.76
CA ASP A 24 -10.92 -1.41 10.09
C ASP A 24 -10.72 -2.73 10.84
N LEU A 25 -10.74 -3.86 10.13
CA LEU A 25 -10.50 -5.19 10.69
C LEU A 25 -9.05 -5.34 11.18
N TYR A 26 -8.08 -4.85 10.41
CA TYR A 26 -6.67 -5.14 10.65
C TYR A 26 -5.88 -4.04 11.38
N LYS A 27 -6.47 -2.87 11.62
CA LYS A 27 -5.81 -1.70 12.25
C LYS A 27 -5.13 -1.94 13.60
N SER A 28 -5.57 -2.94 14.37
CA SER A 28 -5.08 -3.20 15.73
C SER A 28 -4.33 -4.53 15.88
N THR A 29 -3.99 -5.20 14.78
CA THR A 29 -3.38 -6.53 14.82
C THR A 29 -1.90 -6.52 15.24
N GLY A 30 -1.18 -5.41 15.03
CA GLY A 30 0.26 -5.33 15.29
C GLY A 30 1.12 -6.16 14.33
N GLN A 31 0.53 -6.87 13.37
CA GLN A 31 1.22 -7.77 12.43
C GLN A 31 1.54 -7.07 11.11
N LEU A 32 2.73 -7.27 10.53
CA LEU A 32 3.07 -6.64 9.24
C LEU A 32 2.20 -7.14 8.07
N PHE A 33 1.83 -8.42 8.08
CA PHE A 33 1.01 -9.08 7.07
C PHE A 33 -0.17 -9.80 7.74
N PRO A 34 -1.21 -9.06 8.17
CA PRO A 34 -2.30 -9.62 8.97
C PRO A 34 -3.23 -10.54 8.16
N ASN A 35 -3.27 -10.41 6.82
CA ASN A 35 -4.13 -11.20 5.95
C ASN A 35 -3.32 -12.22 5.10
N SER A 36 -2.54 -13.05 5.80
CA SER A 36 -1.81 -14.19 5.22
C SER A 36 -2.77 -15.27 4.68
N PRO A 37 -2.46 -15.97 3.57
CA PRO A 37 -1.21 -15.92 2.79
C PRO A 37 -1.10 -14.76 1.81
N ILE A 38 0.14 -14.38 1.49
CA ILE A 38 0.44 -13.35 0.47
C ILE A 38 0.09 -13.92 -0.92
N PRO A 39 -0.74 -13.23 -1.73
CA PRO A 39 -1.03 -13.66 -3.09
C PRO A 39 0.21 -13.61 -4.01
N GLU A 40 0.25 -14.46 -5.04
CA GLU A 40 1.37 -14.56 -5.99
C GLU A 40 1.50 -13.31 -6.89
N HIS A 41 0.38 -12.67 -7.24
CA HIS A 41 0.39 -11.50 -8.11
C HIS A 41 -0.08 -10.25 -7.36
N VAL A 42 0.88 -9.53 -6.80
CA VAL A 42 0.62 -8.34 -5.97
C VAL A 42 1.32 -7.10 -6.51
N VAL A 43 0.60 -5.99 -6.50
CA VAL A 43 1.17 -4.66 -6.70
C VAL A 43 1.14 -3.95 -5.35
N ASN A 44 2.30 -3.50 -4.87
CA ASN A 44 2.41 -2.80 -3.60
C ASN A 44 2.03 -1.33 -3.80
N ILE A 45 1.11 -0.84 -2.98
CA ILE A 45 0.74 0.57 -2.96
C ILE A 45 1.02 1.13 -1.56
N SER A 46 1.72 2.26 -1.49
CA SER A 46 2.17 2.87 -0.23
C SER A 46 1.85 4.37 -0.19
N MET A 47 1.79 4.95 1.01
CA MET A 47 1.51 6.38 1.18
C MET A 47 2.33 6.96 2.34
N ILE A 48 2.91 8.14 2.12
CA ILE A 48 3.66 8.90 3.13
C ILE A 48 2.96 10.26 3.30
N PRO A 49 1.87 10.34 4.09
CA PRO A 49 0.99 11.52 4.10
C PRO A 49 1.59 12.77 4.78
N TRP A 50 2.77 12.66 5.39
CA TRP A 50 3.36 13.64 6.32
C TRP A 50 4.47 14.49 5.68
N THR A 51 4.84 14.21 4.43
CA THR A 51 5.85 14.99 3.70
C THR A 51 5.56 15.00 2.20
N SER A 52 6.26 15.83 1.44
CA SER A 52 6.19 15.91 -0.02
C SER A 52 7.56 15.66 -0.63
N PHE A 53 7.61 14.98 -1.76
CA PHE A 53 8.85 14.65 -2.48
C PHE A 53 8.66 14.84 -3.99
N THR A 54 9.75 15.17 -4.69
CA THR A 54 9.79 15.25 -6.16
C THR A 54 10.31 13.96 -6.80
N GLY A 55 10.88 13.06 -6.01
CA GLY A 55 11.31 11.73 -6.40
C GLY A 55 11.56 10.86 -5.17
N PHE A 56 11.37 9.55 -5.32
CA PHE A 56 11.64 8.54 -4.29
C PHE A 56 12.33 7.35 -4.94
N ASN A 57 13.34 6.78 -4.27
CA ASN A 57 14.04 5.58 -4.73
C ASN A 57 14.05 4.55 -3.60
N LEU A 58 13.62 3.33 -3.91
CA LEU A 58 13.70 2.20 -3.00
C LEU A 58 14.92 1.36 -3.39
N ASN A 59 15.96 1.37 -2.56
CA ASN A 59 17.11 0.49 -2.74
C ASN A 59 16.83 -0.82 -1.99
N VAL A 60 16.50 -1.87 -2.74
CA VAL A 60 16.28 -3.22 -2.19
C VAL A 60 17.45 -4.13 -2.54
N ASN A 61 17.95 -4.88 -1.56
CA ASN A 61 18.81 -6.01 -1.84
C ASN A 61 17.93 -7.17 -2.35
N THR A 62 18.20 -7.63 -3.57
CA THR A 62 17.40 -8.58 -4.35
C THR A 62 17.51 -10.04 -3.88
N ASP A 63 18.32 -10.35 -2.87
CA ASP A 63 18.49 -11.72 -2.34
C ASP A 63 17.19 -12.34 -1.79
N PHE A 64 16.13 -11.54 -1.62
CA PHE A 64 14.78 -11.97 -1.21
C PHE A 64 13.78 -12.12 -2.38
N MET A 65 14.20 -11.89 -3.63
CA MET A 65 13.33 -12.01 -4.80
C MET A 65 13.26 -13.46 -5.31
N LEU A 66 12.44 -14.27 -4.64
CA LEU A 66 11.80 -15.41 -5.30
C LEU A 66 10.40 -14.95 -5.77
N ASP A 67 10.27 -14.96 -7.09
CA ASP A 67 9.07 -15.07 -7.93
C ASP A 67 8.03 -13.95 -8.06
N ASN A 68 8.09 -12.85 -7.30
CA ASN A 68 7.00 -11.85 -7.35
C ASN A 68 7.49 -10.44 -7.73
N LEU A 69 7.02 -9.93 -8.88
CA LEU A 69 7.21 -8.56 -9.36
C LEU A 69 6.56 -7.55 -8.38
N GLN A 70 7.33 -7.10 -7.39
CA GLN A 70 6.88 -6.10 -6.42
C GLN A 70 7.03 -4.70 -7.02
N LEU A 71 6.04 -4.24 -7.78
CA LEU A 71 5.92 -2.82 -8.14
C LEU A 71 5.40 -2.06 -6.92
N SER A 72 6.18 -1.11 -6.39
CA SER A 72 5.74 -0.23 -5.30
C SER A 72 5.36 1.14 -5.86
N LEU A 73 4.09 1.53 -5.73
CA LEU A 73 3.58 2.83 -6.15
C LEU A 73 3.22 3.65 -4.90
N SER A 74 3.80 4.85 -4.76
CA SER A 74 3.48 5.74 -3.64
C SER A 74 2.54 6.87 -4.05
N PHE A 75 1.36 6.99 -3.42
CA PHE A 75 0.39 8.06 -3.70
C PHE A 75 0.50 9.27 -2.76
N PHE A 76 0.06 10.43 -3.28
CA PHE A 76 0.23 11.78 -2.74
C PHE A 76 -1.12 12.41 -2.36
N ASN A 77 -1.13 13.28 -1.33
CA ASN A 77 -2.24 14.19 -1.07
C ASN A 77 -1.78 15.65 -1.21
N ARG A 78 -2.38 16.41 -2.12
CA ARG A 78 -2.07 17.84 -2.35
C ARG A 78 -2.95 18.72 -1.48
N THR A 79 -2.47 19.15 -0.32
CA THR A 79 -2.81 20.46 0.23
C THR A 79 -1.84 20.86 1.35
N LYS A 80 -0.93 21.78 1.05
CA LYS A 80 -0.82 23.05 1.80
C LYS A 80 -0.37 24.13 0.82
N GLY A 81 -1.27 25.08 0.59
CA GLY A 81 -0.92 26.35 -0.04
C GLY A 81 0.13 27.06 0.81
N PHE A 82 1.02 27.76 0.12
CA PHE A 82 1.99 28.68 0.68
C PHE A 82 1.36 29.60 1.73
N LEU A 83 1.91 29.59 2.94
CA LEU A 83 1.96 30.77 3.79
C LEU A 83 3.37 30.84 4.38
N PHE A 84 3.98 32.00 4.16
CA PHE A 84 5.37 32.37 4.46
C PHE A 84 5.69 32.32 5.95
#